data_AF-A0A957AJL3-F1
#
_entry.id   AF-A0A957AJL3-F1
#
_cell.length_a   1.000
_cell.length_b   1.000
_cell.length_c   1.000
_cell.angle_alpha   90.00
_cell.angle_beta   90.00
_cell.angle_gamma   90.00
#
_symmetry.space_group_name_H-M   'P 1'
#
loop_
_entity.id
_entity.type
_entity.pdbx_description
1 polymer ?
#
loop_
_entity_poly.entity_id
_entity_poly.type
_entity_poly.pdbx_seq_one_letter_code
_entity_poly.pdbx_strand_id
1 'polypeptide(L)'
;VAASLGAGSVATLGYGLKFITLGAGLGSIALGTAVLPFLSRMVATSDWQQLRTTVRTFSLLALAATLPVAVATSVLAVPLVALIYERGAFSPADTIAVAQVLALGVLQLPFLAAGVVFARLVSSLGANQLLLVQSAIMLGLNTILDVVLARHMGASGIALATSVMYACSLLILMIAARIAMRRVS
;
A
#
# COMPACT_ATOMS: atom_id res chain seq x y z
N VAL A 1 10.86 -9.71 -12.70
CA VAL A 1 9.87 -9.22 -13.69
C VAL A 1 10.33 -7.93 -14.37
N ALA A 2 10.68 -6.86 -13.65
CA ALA A 2 11.14 -5.61 -14.26
C ALA A 2 12.35 -5.76 -15.20
N ALA A 3 13.35 -6.58 -14.81
CA ALA A 3 14.56 -6.81 -15.61
C ALA A 3 14.30 -7.53 -16.96
N SER A 4 13.19 -8.25 -17.08
CA SER A 4 12.82 -8.95 -18.33
C SER A 4 12.03 -8.09 -19.32
N LEU A 5 11.73 -6.82 -18.97
CA LEU A 5 10.95 -5.89 -19.81
C LEU A 5 11.82 -4.94 -20.66
N GLY A 6 13.12 -5.22 -20.80
CA GLY A 6 14.05 -4.42 -21.59
C GLY A 6 14.78 -3.32 -20.82
N ALA A 7 15.80 -2.74 -21.47
CA ALA A 7 16.59 -1.64 -20.93
C ALA A 7 15.70 -0.39 -20.75
N GLY A 8 15.72 0.20 -19.55
CA GLY A 8 14.91 1.38 -19.20
C GLY A 8 13.74 1.08 -18.24
N SER A 9 13.06 -0.06 -18.38
CA SER A 9 11.90 -0.43 -17.54
C SER A 9 12.21 -0.48 -16.04
N VAL A 10 13.41 -0.93 -15.67
CA VAL A 10 13.88 -0.93 -14.28
C VAL A 10 14.09 0.50 -13.75
N ALA A 11 14.61 1.40 -14.58
CA ALA A 11 14.81 2.79 -14.22
C ALA A 11 13.48 3.54 -14.09
N THR A 12 12.56 3.37 -15.05
CA THR A 12 11.21 3.95 -15.03
C THR A 12 10.45 3.55 -13.77
N LEU A 13 10.46 2.25 -13.43
CA LEU A 13 9.90 1.76 -12.18
C LEU A 13 10.59 2.35 -10.97
N GLY A 14 11.93 2.39 -10.97
CA GLY A 14 12.72 2.95 -9.88
C GLY A 14 12.39 4.42 -9.59
N TYR A 15 12.21 5.25 -10.63
CA TYR A 15 11.83 6.66 -10.45
C TYR A 15 10.42 6.82 -9.90
N GLY A 16 9.43 6.12 -10.47
CA GLY A 16 8.04 6.20 -10.01
C GLY A 16 7.87 5.66 -8.59
N LEU A 17 8.49 4.52 -8.27
CA LEU A 17 8.40 3.90 -6.95
C LEU A 17 9.08 4.73 -5.88
N LYS A 18 10.22 5.39 -6.15
CA LYS A 18 10.89 6.25 -5.15
C LYS A 18 9.95 7.33 -4.60
N PHE A 19 9.17 7.97 -5.46
CA PHE A 19 8.20 8.98 -5.04
C PHE A 19 7.14 8.37 -4.11
N ILE A 20 6.62 7.20 -4.48
CA ILE A 20 5.63 6.47 -3.69
C ILE A 20 6.21 6.06 -2.33
N THR A 21 7.41 5.49 -2.29
CA THR A 21 8.03 5.00 -1.05
C THR A 21 8.33 6.14 -0.07
N LEU A 22 8.71 7.32 -0.55
CA LEU A 22 8.93 8.50 0.29
C LEU A 22 7.64 8.96 0.98
N GLY A 23 6.54 9.08 0.23
CA GLY A 23 5.25 9.48 0.78
C GLY A 23 4.61 8.39 1.65
N ALA A 24 4.61 7.16 1.16
CA ALA A 24 4.02 6.00 1.83
C ALA A 24 4.75 5.65 3.13
N GLY A 25 6.08 5.67 3.12
CA GLY A 25 6.92 5.21 4.23
C GLY A 25 6.72 6.06 5.48
N LEU A 26 6.74 7.38 5.34
CA LEU A 26 6.62 8.30 6.48
C LEU A 26 5.24 8.20 7.16
N GLY A 27 4.17 8.24 6.37
CA GLY A 27 2.80 8.17 6.90
C GLY A 27 2.46 6.81 7.51
N SER A 28 2.85 5.72 6.85
CA SER A 28 2.53 4.37 7.30
C SER A 28 3.30 3.97 8.56
N ILE A 29 4.57 4.39 8.68
CA ILE A 29 5.38 4.13 9.87
C ILE A 29 4.83 4.93 11.06
N ALA A 30 4.54 6.22 10.89
CA ALA A 30 3.99 7.07 11.95
C ALA A 30 2.64 6.55 12.47
N LEU A 31 1.73 6.17 11.57
CA LEU A 31 0.46 5.54 11.96
C LEU A 31 0.71 4.20 12.67
N GLY A 32 1.62 3.38 12.14
CA GLY A 32 1.92 2.06 12.69
C GLY A 32 2.51 2.09 14.10
N THR A 33 3.35 3.06 14.44
CA THR A 33 3.99 3.17 15.76
C THR A 33 3.05 3.80 16.80
N ALA A 34 2.18 4.73 16.40
CA ALA A 34 1.23 5.37 17.30
C ALA A 34 0.02 4.47 17.65
N VAL A 35 -0.48 3.70 16.68
CA VAL A 35 -1.72 2.93 16.85
C VAL A 35 -1.53 1.66 17.68
N LEU A 36 -0.39 0.98 17.55
CA LEU A 36 -0.14 -0.29 18.23
C LEU A 36 -0.28 -0.24 19.77
N PRO A 37 0.42 0.66 20.50
CA PRO A 37 0.32 0.69 21.96
C PRO A 37 -1.10 1.00 22.44
N PHE A 38 -1.84 1.83 21.69
CA PHE A 38 -3.22 2.17 22.01
C PHE A 38 -4.14 0.94 21.89
N LEU A 39 -4.04 0.19 20.79
CA LEU A 39 -4.83 -1.04 20.60
C LEU A 39 -4.47 -2.13 21.61
N SER A 40 -3.19 -2.35 21.90
CA SER A 40 -2.75 -3.34 22.88
C SER A 40 -3.30 -3.08 24.27
N ARG A 41 -3.37 -1.81 24.69
CA ARG A 41 -3.95 -1.43 25.98
C ARG A 41 -5.45 -1.77 26.05
N MET A 42 -6.19 -1.50 24.98
CA MET A 42 -7.63 -1.79 24.90
C MET A 42 -7.93 -3.29 24.87
N VAL A 43 -7.07 -4.07 24.20
CA VAL A 43 -7.15 -5.54 24.24
C VAL A 43 -6.90 -6.07 25.65
N ALA A 44 -5.91 -5.52 26.36
CA ALA A 44 -5.62 -5.92 27.74
C ALA A 44 -6.77 -5.62 28.72
N THR A 45 -7.54 -4.55 28.49
CA THR A 45 -8.72 -4.21 29.31
C THR A 45 -10.01 -4.89 28.84
N SER A 46 -9.96 -5.75 27.81
CA SER A 46 -11.12 -6.44 27.23
C SER A 46 -12.27 -5.53 26.78
N ASP A 47 -11.98 -4.27 26.41
CA ASP A 47 -13.00 -3.34 25.91
C ASP A 47 -13.22 -3.52 24.40
N TRP A 48 -13.92 -4.59 24.05
CA TRP A 48 -14.13 -4.99 22.65
C TRP A 48 -15.00 -4.00 21.85
N GLN A 49 -15.93 -3.31 22.52
CA GLN A 49 -16.81 -2.35 21.86
C GLN A 49 -16.04 -1.07 21.50
N GLN A 50 -15.24 -0.56 22.43
CA GLN A 50 -14.38 0.58 22.16
C GLN A 50 -13.32 0.21 21.11
N LEU A 51 -12.74 -1.00 21.18
CA LEU A 51 -11.71 -1.46 20.23
C LEU A 51 -12.22 -1.43 18.79
N ARG A 52 -13.42 -1.98 18.54
CA ARG A 52 -14.04 -1.99 17.21
C ARG A 52 -14.30 -0.57 16.68
N THR A 53 -14.77 0.32 17.55
CA THR A 53 -15.05 1.71 17.20
C THR A 53 -13.76 2.46 16.85
N THR A 54 -12.74 2.31 17.69
CA THR A 54 -11.40 2.87 17.50
C THR A 54 -10.78 2.43 16.19
N VAL A 55 -10.77 1.13 15.91
CA VAL A 55 -10.19 0.58 14.67
C VAL A 55 -10.93 1.13 13.46
N ARG A 56 -12.26 1.15 13.49
CA ARG A 56 -13.08 1.72 12.40
C ARG A 56 -12.74 3.20 12.17
N THR A 57 -12.65 3.99 13.24
CA THR A 57 -12.32 5.42 13.15
C THR A 57 -10.92 5.63 12.59
N PHE A 58 -9.90 4.92 13.08
CA PHE A 58 -8.54 5.04 12.56
C PHE A 58 -8.43 4.60 11.09
N SER A 59 -9.08 3.49 10.70
CA SER A 59 -9.10 3.06 9.31
C SER A 59 -9.80 4.08 8.40
N LEU A 60 -10.92 4.68 8.84
CA LEU A 60 -11.62 5.72 8.08
C LEU A 60 -10.79 7.00 7.98
N LEU A 61 -10.13 7.43 9.06
CA LEU A 61 -9.23 8.58 9.03
C LEU A 61 -8.03 8.34 8.12
N ALA A 62 -7.43 7.15 8.17
CA ALA A 62 -6.33 6.76 7.29
C ALA A 62 -6.76 6.83 5.82
N LEU A 63 -7.93 6.28 5.47
CA LEU A 63 -8.48 6.36 4.12
C LEU A 63 -8.80 7.81 3.73
N ALA A 64 -9.48 8.57 4.59
CA ALA A 64 -9.87 9.95 4.31
C ALA A 64 -8.65 10.88 4.14
N ALA A 65 -7.53 10.60 4.81
CA ALA A 65 -6.30 11.36 4.66
C ALA A 65 -5.53 10.98 3.39
N THR A 66 -5.47 9.69 3.05
CA THR A 66 -4.62 9.20 1.95
C THR A 66 -5.32 9.16 0.59
N LEU A 67 -6.63 9.00 0.56
CA LEU A 67 -7.43 9.01 -0.68
C LEU A 67 -7.29 10.33 -1.46
N PRO A 68 -7.48 11.53 -0.87
CA PRO A 68 -7.31 12.78 -1.60
C PRO A 68 -5.85 12.99 -2.06
N VAL A 69 -4.87 12.55 -1.26
CA VAL A 69 -3.45 12.60 -1.64
C VAL A 69 -3.16 11.70 -2.83
N ALA A 70 -3.70 10.48 -2.84
CA ALA A 70 -3.55 9.55 -3.94
C ALA A 70 -4.20 10.09 -5.22
N VAL A 71 -5.41 10.62 -5.13
CA VAL A 71 -6.12 11.23 -6.27
C VAL A 71 -5.35 12.45 -6.80
N ALA A 72 -4.96 13.37 -5.92
CA ALA A 72 -4.21 14.57 -6.31
C ALA A 72 -2.88 14.21 -6.99
N THR A 73 -2.14 13.26 -6.42
CA THR A 73 -0.86 12.79 -6.99
C THR A 73 -1.06 12.07 -8.33
N SER A 74 -2.14 11.29 -8.47
CA SER A 74 -2.44 10.57 -9.71
C SER A 74 -2.80 11.54 -10.83
N VAL A 75 -3.63 12.56 -10.54
CA VAL A 75 -4.00 13.62 -11.51
C VAL A 75 -2.80 14.49 -11.87
N LEU A 76 -1.94 14.81 -10.90
CA LEU A 76 -0.76 15.65 -11.09
C LEU A 76 0.50 14.84 -11.46
N ALA A 77 0.39 13.56 -11.80
CA ALA A 77 1.56 12.69 -11.97
C ALA A 77 2.51 13.21 -13.06
N VAL A 78 1.97 13.65 -14.20
CA VAL A 78 2.77 14.20 -15.32
C VAL A 78 3.52 15.47 -14.92
N PRO A 79 2.87 16.54 -14.43
CA PRO A 79 3.59 17.75 -14.04
C PRO A 79 4.55 17.53 -12.86
N LEU A 80 4.24 16.61 -11.92
CA LEU A 80 5.14 16.26 -10.82
C LEU A 80 6.42 15.60 -11.34
N VAL A 81 6.30 14.61 -12.20
CA VAL A 81 7.45 13.91 -12.79
C VAL A 81 8.25 14.86 -13.66
N ALA A 82 7.60 15.68 -14.49
CA ALA A 82 8.26 16.67 -15.32
C ALA A 82 9.12 17.63 -14.48
N LEU A 83 8.52 18.20 -13.42
CA LEU A 83 9.21 19.15 -12.54
C LEU A 83 10.43 18.53 -11.85
N ILE A 84 10.33 17.27 -11.43
CA ILE A 84 11.38 16.59 -10.66
C ILE A 84 12.47 16.04 -11.56
N TYR A 85 12.11 15.42 -12.70
CA TYR A 85 13.02 14.58 -13.48
C TYR A 85 13.29 15.09 -14.90
N GLU A 86 12.42 15.89 -15.52
CA GLU A 86 12.56 16.33 -16.92
C GLU A 86 13.64 17.42 -17.06
N ARG A 87 14.91 16.98 -17.04
CA ARG A 87 16.11 17.79 -17.29
C ARG A 87 17.18 16.97 -18.01
N GLY A 88 17.94 17.61 -18.90
CA GLY A 88 19.08 17.00 -19.56
C GLY A 88 18.69 15.83 -20.47
N ALA A 89 19.13 14.62 -20.13
CA ALA A 89 18.87 13.40 -20.91
C ALA A 89 17.48 12.79 -20.69
N PHE A 90 16.66 13.34 -19.79
CA PHE A 90 15.32 12.85 -19.50
C PHE A 90 14.32 13.46 -20.49
N SER A 91 13.72 12.61 -21.34
CA SER A 91 12.82 13.08 -22.40
C SER A 91 11.37 13.20 -21.92
N PRO A 92 10.52 13.95 -22.65
CA PRO A 92 9.08 13.99 -22.38
C PRO A 92 8.40 12.60 -22.46
N ALA A 93 8.95 11.69 -23.27
CA ALA A 93 8.46 10.31 -23.35
C ALA A 93 8.75 9.54 -22.05
N ASP A 94 9.91 9.76 -21.44
CA ASP A 94 10.27 9.18 -20.14
C ASP A 94 9.38 9.76 -19.03
N THR A 95 9.05 11.05 -19.10
CA THR A 95 8.09 11.70 -18.19
C THR A 95 6.75 10.98 -18.20
N ILE A 96 6.20 10.71 -19.39
CA ILE A 96 4.90 10.03 -19.51
C ILE A 96 4.99 8.60 -18.94
N ALA A 97 6.05 7.86 -19.25
CA ALA A 97 6.23 6.49 -18.77
C ALA A 97 6.33 6.42 -17.23
N VAL A 98 7.13 7.31 -16.61
CA VAL A 98 7.26 7.39 -15.15
C VAL A 98 5.98 7.91 -14.50
N ALA A 99 5.30 8.88 -15.12
CA ALA A 99 4.03 9.40 -14.62
C ALA A 99 2.94 8.33 -14.58
N GLN A 100 2.88 7.44 -15.57
CA GLN A 100 1.94 6.31 -15.56
C GLN A 100 2.23 5.35 -14.39
N VAL A 101 3.51 5.02 -14.15
CA VAL A 101 3.93 4.21 -12.99
C VAL A 101 3.49 4.89 -11.69
N LEU A 102 3.73 6.19 -11.55
CA LEU A 102 3.35 6.97 -10.38
C LEU A 102 1.82 6.99 -10.19
N ALA A 103 1.07 7.30 -11.24
CA ALA A 103 -0.38 7.43 -11.21
C ALA A 103 -1.08 6.14 -10.81
N LEU A 104 -0.58 4.99 -11.29
CA LEU A 104 -1.12 3.67 -10.93
C LEU A 104 -0.60 3.20 -9.58
N GLY A 105 0.68 3.42 -9.26
CA GLY A 105 1.27 2.96 -8.02
C GLY A 105 0.79 3.73 -6.78
N VAL A 106 0.40 5.00 -6.91
CA VAL A 106 -0.11 5.78 -5.77
C VAL A 106 -1.48 5.31 -5.28
N LEU A 107 -2.23 4.55 -6.09
CA LEU A 107 -3.51 3.96 -5.71
C LEU A 107 -3.38 2.98 -4.54
N GLN A 108 -2.18 2.45 -4.28
CA GLN A 108 -1.91 1.58 -3.14
C GLN A 108 -2.00 2.29 -1.78
N LEU A 109 -1.78 3.62 -1.72
CA LEU A 109 -1.68 4.38 -0.47
C LEU A 109 -2.87 4.21 0.48
N PRO A 110 -4.14 4.36 0.05
CA PRO A 110 -5.29 4.16 0.93
C PRO A 110 -5.35 2.76 1.51
N PHE A 111 -5.08 1.75 0.68
CA PHE A 111 -5.13 0.36 1.11
C PHE A 111 -4.00 0.02 2.08
N LEU A 112 -2.80 0.53 1.82
CA LEU A 112 -1.65 0.41 2.69
C LEU A 112 -1.93 1.04 4.07
N ALA A 113 -2.39 2.28 4.10
CA ALA A 113 -2.62 3.00 5.36
C ALA A 113 -3.70 2.35 6.22
N ALA A 114 -4.82 1.94 5.62
CA ALA A 114 -5.85 1.17 6.32
C ALA A 114 -5.32 -0.21 6.76
N GLY A 115 -4.52 -0.86 5.90
CA GLY A 115 -3.93 -2.18 6.16
C GLY A 115 -3.02 -2.18 7.37
N VAL A 116 -2.23 -1.11 7.58
CA VAL A 116 -1.39 -0.96 8.78
C VAL A 116 -2.22 -1.03 10.06
N VAL A 117 -3.39 -0.37 10.11
CA VAL A 117 -4.27 -0.39 11.29
C VAL A 117 -4.74 -1.81 11.59
N PHE A 118 -5.21 -2.55 10.58
CA PHE A 118 -5.66 -3.93 10.77
C PHE A 118 -4.51 -4.89 11.11
N ALA A 119 -3.33 -4.71 10.51
CA ALA A 119 -2.16 -5.49 10.85
C ALA A 119 -1.75 -5.28 12.31
N ARG A 120 -1.80 -4.03 12.81
CA ARG A 120 -1.56 -3.73 14.23
C ARG A 120 -2.61 -4.35 15.14
N LEU A 121 -3.89 -4.36 14.76
CA LEU A 121 -4.96 -5.05 15.50
C LEU A 121 -4.72 -6.57 15.58
N VAL A 122 -4.43 -7.23 14.46
CA VAL A 122 -4.17 -8.67 14.44
C VAL A 122 -2.95 -9.00 15.32
N SER A 123 -1.93 -8.14 15.28
CA SER A 123 -0.75 -8.28 16.13
C SER A 123 -1.05 -8.06 17.62
N SER A 124 -1.86 -7.05 17.98
CA SER A 124 -2.27 -6.81 19.37
C SER A 124 -3.14 -7.93 19.94
N LEU A 125 -3.85 -8.67 19.08
CA LEU A 125 -4.61 -9.88 19.45
C LEU A 125 -3.74 -11.15 19.54
N GLY A 126 -2.42 -11.05 19.33
CA GLY A 126 -1.50 -12.20 19.37
C GLY A 126 -1.62 -13.17 18.18
N ALA A 127 -2.44 -12.86 17.17
CA ALA A 127 -2.72 -13.74 16.05
C ALA A 127 -1.70 -13.58 14.89
N ASN A 128 -0.41 -13.47 15.23
CA ASN A 128 0.68 -13.21 14.26
C ASN A 128 0.80 -14.30 13.17
N GLN A 129 0.33 -15.53 13.42
CA GLN A 129 0.27 -16.58 12.40
C GLN A 129 -0.60 -16.18 11.20
N LEU A 130 -1.67 -15.41 11.41
CA LEU A 130 -2.51 -14.90 10.32
C LEU A 130 -1.75 -13.88 9.46
N LEU A 131 -0.84 -13.09 10.05
CA LEU A 131 0.02 -12.15 9.33
C LEU A 131 1.07 -12.88 8.48
N LEU A 132 1.63 -13.97 9.01
CA LEU A 132 2.57 -14.82 8.26
C LEU A 132 1.90 -15.45 7.03
N VAL A 133 0.72 -16.06 7.22
CA VAL A 133 -0.04 -16.67 6.11
C VAL A 133 -0.44 -15.60 5.08
N GLN A 134 -0.93 -14.45 5.54
CA GLN A 134 -1.26 -13.33 4.65
C GLN A 134 -0.04 -12.85 3.85
N SER A 135 1.13 -12.75 4.46
CA SER A 135 2.36 -12.34 3.76
C SER A 135 2.76 -13.33 2.66
N ALA A 136 2.63 -14.63 2.93
CA ALA A 136 2.89 -15.67 1.94
C ALA A 136 1.90 -15.62 0.76
N ILE A 137 0.60 -15.45 1.04
CA ILE A 137 -0.43 -15.30 -0.01
C ILE A 137 -0.16 -14.05 -0.85
N MET A 138 0.18 -12.92 -0.23
CA MET A 138 0.46 -11.67 -0.93
C MET A 138 1.71 -11.75 -1.80
N LEU A 139 2.76 -12.43 -1.34
CA LEU A 139 3.94 -12.67 -2.16
C LEU A 139 3.59 -13.44 -3.45
N GLY A 140 2.80 -14.51 -3.33
CA GLY A 140 2.34 -15.30 -4.47
C GLY A 140 1.44 -14.48 -5.41
N LEU A 141 0.44 -13.79 -4.85
CA LEU A 141 -0.49 -12.96 -5.62
C LEU A 141 0.23 -11.84 -6.36
N ASN A 142 1.13 -11.12 -5.69
CA ASN A 142 1.91 -10.04 -6.31
C ASN A 142 2.78 -10.56 -7.44
N THR A 143 3.45 -11.70 -7.25
CA THR A 143 4.29 -12.30 -8.30
C THR A 143 3.48 -12.66 -9.53
N ILE A 144 2.29 -13.24 -9.35
CA ILE A 144 1.39 -13.60 -10.45
C ILE A 144 0.88 -12.34 -11.16
N LEU A 145 0.40 -11.35 -10.41
CA LEU A 145 -0.10 -10.09 -10.97
C LEU A 145 1.00 -9.34 -11.70
N ASP A 146 2.22 -9.27 -11.14
CA ASP A 146 3.37 -8.64 -11.77
C ASP A 146 3.64 -9.27 -13.14
N VAL A 147 3.67 -10.60 -13.24
CA VAL A 147 3.94 -11.29 -14.53
C VAL A 147 2.82 -11.03 -15.54
N VAL A 148 1.56 -11.11 -15.12
CA VAL A 148 0.41 -10.94 -16.03
C VAL A 148 0.28 -9.49 -16.48
N LEU A 149 0.33 -8.52 -15.56
CA LEU A 149 0.14 -7.11 -15.90
C LEU A 149 1.38 -6.52 -16.58
N ALA A 150 2.59 -6.97 -16.24
CA ALA A 150 3.80 -6.56 -16.94
C ALA A 150 3.77 -6.93 -18.42
N ARG A 151 3.19 -8.07 -18.79
CA ARG A 151 3.05 -8.47 -20.20
C ARG A 151 2.13 -7.55 -21.00
N HIS A 152 1.11 -6.97 -20.36
CA HIS A 152 0.11 -6.14 -21.05
C HIS A 152 0.48 -4.64 -21.04
N MET A 153 1.09 -4.16 -19.95
CA MET A 153 1.30 -2.72 -19.70
C MET A 153 2.77 -2.35 -19.41
N GLY A 154 3.69 -3.32 -19.43
CA GLY A 154 5.10 -3.09 -19.12
C GLY A 154 5.31 -2.63 -17.67
N ALA A 155 6.13 -1.60 -17.49
CA ALA A 155 6.48 -1.05 -16.17
C ALA A 155 5.26 -0.57 -15.36
N SER A 156 4.30 0.11 -15.99
CA SER A 156 3.11 0.62 -15.29
C SER A 156 2.20 -0.51 -14.79
N GLY A 157 2.21 -1.66 -15.47
CA GLY A 157 1.52 -2.87 -15.03
C GLY A 157 2.00 -3.42 -13.69
N ILE A 158 3.31 -3.34 -13.41
CA ILE A 158 3.90 -3.77 -12.13
C ILE A 158 3.44 -2.85 -10.99
N ALA A 159 3.35 -1.54 -11.24
CA ALA A 159 2.84 -0.59 -10.24
C ALA A 159 1.35 -0.83 -9.92
N LEU A 160 0.55 -1.15 -10.95
CA LEU A 160 -0.84 -1.53 -10.77
C LEU A 160 -1.00 -2.86 -10.03
N ALA A 161 -0.18 -3.86 -10.37
CA ALA A 161 -0.16 -5.15 -9.68
C ALA A 161 0.08 -4.98 -8.16
N THR A 162 1.04 -4.14 -7.80
CA THR A 162 1.32 -3.80 -6.39
C THR A 162 0.12 -3.13 -5.72
N SER A 163 -0.56 -2.22 -6.41
CA SER A 163 -1.76 -1.55 -5.88
C SER A 163 -2.92 -2.51 -5.66
N VAL A 164 -3.16 -3.42 -6.59
CA VAL A 164 -4.17 -4.48 -6.45
C VAL A 164 -3.81 -5.44 -5.32
N MET A 165 -2.53 -5.81 -5.19
CA MET A 165 -2.05 -6.62 -4.08
C MET A 165 -2.36 -5.95 -2.73
N TYR A 166 -2.11 -4.64 -2.57
CA TYR A 166 -2.45 -3.94 -1.34
C TYR A 166 -3.96 -3.87 -1.07
N ALA A 167 -4.79 -3.73 -2.10
CA ALA A 167 -6.24 -3.81 -1.96
C ALA A 167 -6.69 -5.21 -1.45
N CYS A 168 -6.15 -6.28 -2.04
CA CYS A 168 -6.39 -7.64 -1.58
C CYS A 168 -5.86 -7.89 -0.15
N SER A 169 -4.69 -7.34 0.16
CA SER A 169 -4.07 -7.40 1.49
C SER A 169 -4.98 -6.81 2.56
N LEU A 170 -5.57 -5.63 2.29
CA LEU A 170 -6.53 -5.01 3.20
C LEU A 170 -7.75 -5.92 3.44
N LEU A 171 -8.32 -6.52 2.38
CA LEU A 171 -9.45 -7.44 2.51
C LEU A 171 -9.11 -8.65 3.39
N ILE A 172 -7.96 -9.27 3.16
CA ILE A 172 -7.50 -10.42 3.95
C ILE A 172 -7.26 -10.02 5.40
N LEU A 173 -6.64 -8.87 5.66
CA LEU A 173 -6.42 -8.38 7.02
C LEU A 173 -7.73 -8.06 7.75
N MET A 174 -8.73 -7.52 7.06
CA MET A 174 -10.06 -7.33 7.64
C MET A 174 -10.71 -8.66 8.04
N ILE A 175 -10.56 -9.69 7.20
CA ILE A 175 -11.07 -11.04 7.51
C ILE A 175 -10.29 -11.65 8.69
N ALA A 176 -8.95 -11.56 8.67
CA ALA A 176 -8.08 -12.04 9.73
C ALA A 176 -8.40 -11.37 11.07
N ALA A 177 -8.61 -10.05 11.08
CA ALA A 177 -9.03 -9.29 12.26
C ALA A 177 -10.38 -9.76 12.80
N ARG A 178 -11.36 -10.03 11.93
CA ARG A 178 -12.67 -10.57 12.33
C ARG A 178 -12.54 -11.97 12.95
N ILE A 179 -11.72 -12.84 12.36
CA ILE A 179 -11.47 -14.19 12.87
C ILE A 179 -10.77 -14.12 14.23
N ALA A 180 -9.74 -13.28 14.36
CA ALA A 180 -9.00 -13.09 15.59
C ALA A 180 -9.91 -12.56 16.71
N MET A 181 -10.74 -11.55 16.43
CA MET A 181 -11.71 -11.03 17.42
C MET A 181 -12.71 -12.09 17.88
N ARG A 182 -13.21 -12.96 16.99
CA ARG A 182 -14.13 -14.05 17.35
C ARG A 182 -13.52 -15.12 18.26
N ARG A 183 -12.20 -15.25 18.29
CA ARG A 183 -11.51 -16.20 19.18
C ARG A 183 -11.36 -15.68 20.60
N VAL A 184 -11.48 -14.38 20.81
CA VAL A 184 -11.23 -13.72 22.09
C VAL A 184 -12.51 -13.12 22.71
N SER A 185 -13.57 -12.92 21.90
CA SER A 185 -14.93 -12.58 22.36
C SER A 185 -15.73 -13.81 22.75
#